data_AF-A0AAJ4UYL9-F1
#
_entry.id   AF-A0AAJ4UYL9-F1
#
_cell.length_a   1.000
_cell.length_b   1.000
_cell.length_c   1.000
_cell.angle_alpha   90.00
_cell.angle_beta   90.00
_cell.angle_gamma   90.00
#
_symmetry.space_group_name_H-M   'P 1'
#
loop_
_entity.id
_entity.type
_entity.pdbx_description
1 polymer ?
#
loop_
_entity_poly.entity_id
_entity_poly.type
_entity_poly.pdbx_seq_one_letter_code
_entity_poly.pdbx_strand_id
1 'polypeptide(L)'
;MDYQKLIRYQHESFIKFIYASVMVKEELARHKLYDLAMFKYRHMVWAMTDAAREGIKFNMDFDEKEIAKLKVAETEEDLLELLLDDLDQNIALYEGIDNPTINRLRSDDTYFIRELRALDLEGEITAFNDNKTLPGVELEESSKAALVFFLMEETFKEYELITIYSYLKVHTDITIAESAFTDLAYDSIYHLKRFAELASKMGVLTLPRPIPHEKYENIGIVEFLKENIEEEMDAEKQCLILAEKIGNDDLSEFLLFISRQEVYHGELLQRALDAINASK
;
A
#
# COMPACT_ATOMS: atom_id res chain seq x y z
N MET A 1 -25.30 4.19 -7.16
CA MET A 1 -24.29 3.53 -6.31
C MET A 1 -23.56 4.62 -5.55
N ASP A 2 -23.30 4.46 -4.26
CA ASP A 2 -22.51 5.44 -3.50
C ASP A 2 -21.02 5.12 -3.71
N TYR A 3 -20.42 5.76 -4.73
CA TYR A 3 -19.03 5.53 -5.11
C TYR A 3 -18.05 5.95 -4.00
N GLN A 4 -18.31 7.07 -3.32
CA GLN A 4 -17.45 7.52 -2.23
C GLN A 4 -17.40 6.46 -1.12
N LYS A 5 -18.56 5.92 -0.75
CA LYS A 5 -18.61 4.83 0.23
C LYS A 5 -17.92 3.58 -0.29
N LEU A 6 -18.16 3.17 -1.54
CA LEU A 6 -17.53 1.98 -2.12
C LEU A 6 -16.00 2.09 -2.14
N ILE A 7 -15.47 3.21 -2.63
CA ILE A 7 -14.03 3.49 -2.73
C ILE A 7 -13.39 3.44 -1.35
N ARG A 8 -13.99 4.11 -0.35
CA ARG A 8 -13.52 4.07 1.03
C ARG A 8 -13.42 2.64 1.57
N TYR A 9 -14.47 1.84 1.44
CA TYR A 9 -14.49 0.47 1.96
C TYR A 9 -13.45 -0.42 1.26
N GLN A 10 -13.30 -0.33 -0.07
CA GLN A 10 -12.26 -1.10 -0.76
C GLN A 10 -10.85 -0.62 -0.39
N HIS A 11 -10.66 0.68 -0.15
CA HIS A 11 -9.41 1.23 0.33
C HIS A 11 -9.05 0.72 1.73
N GLU A 12 -10.01 0.75 2.65
CA GLU A 12 -9.85 0.20 4.01
C GLU A 12 -9.53 -1.30 3.98
N SER A 13 -10.22 -2.08 3.14
CA SER A 13 -9.90 -3.49 2.93
C SER A 13 -8.48 -3.68 2.40
N PHE A 14 -8.06 -2.92 1.38
CA PHE A 14 -6.71 -2.99 0.84
C PHE A 14 -5.66 -2.78 1.96
N ILE A 15 -5.82 -1.72 2.76
CA ILE A 15 -4.93 -1.43 3.89
C ILE A 15 -4.94 -2.58 4.90
N LYS A 16 -6.10 -3.06 5.32
CA LYS A 16 -6.21 -4.16 6.29
C LYS A 16 -5.51 -5.43 5.81
N PHE A 17 -5.73 -5.83 4.56
CA PHE A 17 -5.12 -7.05 4.00
C PHE A 17 -3.61 -6.91 3.76
N ILE A 18 -3.13 -5.77 3.24
CA ILE A 18 -1.70 -5.59 2.98
C ILE A 18 -0.91 -5.58 4.29
N TYR A 19 -1.42 -4.92 5.32
CA TYR A 19 -0.80 -4.88 6.65
C TYR A 19 -0.90 -6.24 7.36
N ALA A 20 -2.06 -6.91 7.31
CA ALA A 20 -2.18 -8.25 7.88
C ALA A 20 -1.19 -9.24 7.26
N SER A 21 -0.92 -9.13 5.94
CA SER A 21 0.04 -9.98 5.23
C SER A 21 1.49 -9.89 5.74
N VAL A 22 1.84 -8.81 6.45
CA VAL A 22 3.16 -8.62 7.08
C VAL A 22 3.15 -8.84 8.58
N MET A 23 1.97 -8.95 9.20
CA MET A 23 1.80 -9.16 10.64
C MET A 23 1.74 -10.63 11.03
N VAL A 24 1.13 -11.48 10.19
CA VAL A 24 1.05 -12.93 10.43
C VAL A 24 2.39 -13.62 10.17
N LYS A 25 2.69 -14.68 10.92
CA LYS A 25 3.97 -15.41 10.84
C LYS A 25 3.96 -16.52 9.79
N GLU A 26 2.83 -17.21 9.64
CA GLU A 26 2.70 -18.37 8.76
C GLU A 26 2.78 -17.97 7.29
N GLU A 27 3.73 -18.55 6.54
CA GLU A 27 4.09 -18.11 5.19
C GLU A 27 2.94 -18.24 4.18
N LEU A 28 2.17 -19.32 4.23
CA LEU A 28 1.06 -19.55 3.31
C LEU A 28 -0.07 -18.53 3.56
N ALA A 29 -0.36 -18.20 4.82
CA ALA A 29 -1.29 -17.16 5.21
C ALA A 29 -0.81 -15.78 4.74
N ARG A 30 0.47 -15.45 4.94
CA ARG A 30 1.06 -14.20 4.44
C ARG A 30 0.84 -14.03 2.94
N HIS A 31 1.15 -15.05 2.15
CA HIS A 31 0.95 -15.03 0.70
C HIS A 31 -0.52 -14.87 0.33
N LYS A 32 -1.42 -15.62 0.98
CA LYS A 32 -2.86 -15.52 0.72
C LYS A 32 -3.41 -14.13 1.05
N LEU A 33 -3.04 -13.55 2.20
CA LEU A 33 -3.46 -12.21 2.60
C LEU A 33 -2.94 -11.14 1.63
N TYR A 34 -1.70 -11.29 1.16
CA TYR A 34 -1.13 -10.40 0.14
C TYR A 34 -1.90 -10.49 -1.19
N ASP A 35 -2.21 -11.70 -1.67
CA ASP A 35 -2.98 -11.90 -2.88
C ASP A 35 -4.37 -11.24 -2.79
N LEU A 36 -5.03 -11.39 -1.63
CA LEU A 36 -6.30 -10.73 -1.32
C LEU A 36 -6.16 -9.20 -1.29
N ALA A 37 -5.09 -8.66 -0.70
CA ALA A 37 -4.80 -7.23 -0.73
C ALA A 37 -4.72 -6.71 -2.17
N MET A 38 -4.04 -7.43 -3.06
CA MET A 38 -3.95 -7.04 -4.48
C MET A 38 -5.30 -7.07 -5.19
N PHE A 39 -6.21 -7.98 -4.82
CA PHE A 39 -7.59 -7.93 -5.31
C PHE A 39 -8.34 -6.71 -4.79
N LYS A 40 -8.22 -6.39 -3.50
CA LYS A 40 -8.86 -5.23 -2.89
C LYS A 40 -8.36 -3.91 -3.47
N TYR A 41 -7.07 -3.80 -3.74
CA TYR A 41 -6.51 -2.69 -4.50
C TYR A 41 -7.16 -2.55 -5.89
N ARG A 42 -7.28 -3.65 -6.63
CA ARG A 42 -7.97 -3.62 -7.94
C ARG A 42 -9.43 -3.21 -7.81
N HIS A 43 -10.16 -3.73 -6.83
CA HIS A 43 -11.55 -3.38 -6.58
C HIS A 43 -11.70 -1.87 -6.28
N MET A 44 -10.80 -1.30 -5.49
CA MET A 44 -10.72 0.14 -5.23
C MET A 44 -10.52 0.92 -6.54
N VAL A 45 -9.50 0.57 -7.33
CA VAL A 45 -9.21 1.25 -8.61
C VAL A 45 -10.36 1.13 -9.61
N TRP A 46 -11.08 0.00 -9.64
CA TRP A 46 -12.27 -0.15 -10.50
C TRP A 46 -13.40 0.79 -10.06
N ALA A 47 -13.69 0.87 -8.76
CA ALA A 47 -14.69 1.80 -8.24
C ALA A 47 -14.32 3.26 -8.53
N MET A 48 -13.04 3.63 -8.38
CA MET A 48 -12.52 4.95 -8.74
C MET A 48 -12.66 5.24 -10.25
N THR A 49 -12.34 4.27 -11.10
CA THR A 49 -12.45 4.40 -12.56
C THR A 49 -13.89 4.60 -13.00
N ASP A 50 -14.83 3.83 -12.44
CA ASP A 50 -16.25 3.95 -12.74
C ASP A 50 -16.80 5.31 -12.27
N ALA A 51 -16.40 5.77 -11.07
CA ALA A 51 -16.76 7.10 -10.56
C ALA A 51 -16.24 8.23 -11.47
N ALA A 52 -14.96 8.17 -11.86
CA ALA A 52 -14.34 9.17 -12.73
C ALA A 52 -15.04 9.23 -14.10
N ARG A 53 -15.36 8.07 -14.71
CA ARG A 53 -16.08 7.99 -15.99
C ARG A 53 -17.50 8.55 -15.92
N GLU A 54 -18.16 8.42 -14.77
CA GLU A 54 -19.49 9.00 -14.54
C GLU A 54 -19.43 10.49 -14.15
N GLY A 55 -18.24 11.09 -14.05
CA GLY A 55 -18.05 12.47 -13.61
C GLY A 55 -18.40 12.70 -12.14
N ILE A 56 -18.39 11.63 -11.34
CA ILE A 56 -18.67 11.67 -9.91
C ILE A 56 -17.39 12.00 -9.17
N LYS A 57 -17.42 13.08 -8.38
CA LYS A 57 -16.31 13.44 -7.51
C LYS A 57 -16.18 12.44 -6.36
N PHE A 58 -14.95 12.06 -6.05
CA PHE A 58 -14.61 11.22 -4.92
C PHE A 58 -13.22 11.60 -4.38
N ASN A 59 -12.91 11.09 -3.19
CA ASN A 59 -11.60 11.23 -2.57
C ASN A 59 -11.10 9.86 -2.05
N MET A 60 -9.88 9.83 -1.50
CA MET A 60 -9.23 8.61 -1.00
C MET A 60 -9.28 8.47 0.52
N ASP A 61 -10.16 9.21 1.20
CA ASP A 61 -10.29 9.17 2.66
C ASP A 61 -10.69 7.79 3.15
N PHE A 62 -10.19 7.43 4.33
CA PHE A 62 -10.56 6.25 5.09
C PHE A 62 -10.75 6.59 6.57
N ASP A 63 -11.47 5.76 7.31
CA ASP A 63 -11.63 5.93 8.76
C ASP A 63 -10.39 5.40 9.51
N GLU A 64 -9.60 6.30 10.08
CA GLU A 64 -8.42 5.95 10.89
C GLU A 64 -8.76 5.01 12.06
N LYS A 65 -9.98 5.08 12.61
CA LYS A 65 -10.40 4.20 13.70
C LYS A 65 -10.59 2.77 13.21
N GLU A 66 -11.05 2.59 11.98
CA GLU A 66 -11.19 1.27 11.37
C GLU A 66 -9.82 0.64 11.10
N ILE A 67 -8.86 1.43 10.64
CA ILE A 67 -7.48 0.97 10.43
C ILE A 67 -6.77 0.70 11.76
N ALA A 68 -7.01 1.52 12.79
CA ALA A 68 -6.43 1.35 14.12
C ALA A 68 -6.81 0.02 14.79
N LYS A 69 -7.88 -0.66 14.34
CA LYS A 69 -8.24 -2.00 14.85
C LYS A 69 -7.14 -3.03 14.64
N LEU A 70 -6.29 -2.86 13.61
CA LEU A 70 -5.12 -3.74 13.40
C LEU A 70 -4.14 -3.71 14.58
N LYS A 71 -4.02 -2.59 15.29
CA LYS A 71 -3.11 -2.45 16.43
C LYS A 71 -3.59 -3.15 17.70
N VAL A 72 -4.89 -3.40 17.81
CA VAL A 72 -5.48 -4.01 19.01
C VAL A 72 -5.69 -5.51 18.86
N ALA A 73 -5.41 -6.08 17.68
CA ALA A 73 -5.35 -7.52 17.51
C ALA A 73 -4.13 -8.06 18.28
N GLU A 74 -4.37 -8.85 19.31
CA GLU A 74 -3.31 -9.43 20.15
C GLU A 74 -2.80 -10.74 19.53
N THR A 75 -3.67 -11.45 18.82
CA THR A 75 -3.38 -12.73 18.17
C THR A 75 -3.65 -12.72 16.67
N GLU A 76 -3.06 -13.68 15.94
CA GLU A 76 -3.35 -13.90 14.52
C GLU A 76 -4.81 -14.34 14.28
N GLU A 77 -5.45 -14.96 15.26
CA GLU A 77 -6.89 -15.30 15.24
C GLU A 77 -7.75 -14.03 15.31
N ASP A 78 -7.46 -13.10 16.24
CA ASP A 78 -8.17 -11.80 16.32
C ASP A 78 -8.06 -11.02 15.00
N LEU A 79 -6.86 -11.07 14.38
CA LEU A 79 -6.62 -10.43 13.10
C LEU A 79 -7.44 -11.09 11.98
N LEU A 80 -7.56 -12.42 11.98
CA LEU A 80 -8.37 -13.15 11.02
C LEU A 80 -9.86 -12.81 11.16
N GLU A 81 -10.38 -12.75 12.39
CA GLU A 81 -11.76 -12.34 12.68
C GLU A 81 -12.04 -10.92 12.17
N LEU A 82 -11.12 -9.98 12.42
CA LEU A 82 -11.21 -8.61 11.92
C LEU A 82 -11.32 -8.54 10.39
N LEU A 83 -10.56 -9.36 9.68
CA LEU A 83 -10.60 -9.43 8.21
C LEU A 83 -11.88 -10.08 7.68
N LEU A 84 -12.39 -11.10 8.38
CA LEU A 84 -13.67 -11.72 8.05
C LEU A 84 -14.83 -10.74 8.21
N ASP A 85 -14.85 -10.00 9.33
CA ASP A 85 -15.85 -8.96 9.60
C ASP A 85 -15.82 -7.84 8.54
N ASP A 86 -14.64 -7.45 8.06
CA ASP A 86 -14.48 -6.48 6.98
C ASP A 86 -15.13 -6.97 5.67
N LEU A 87 -14.92 -8.23 5.31
CA LEU A 87 -15.53 -8.84 4.12
C LEU A 87 -17.05 -9.00 4.26
N ASP A 88 -17.54 -9.39 5.43
CA ASP A 88 -18.98 -9.51 5.68
C ASP A 88 -19.68 -8.13 5.61
N GLN A 89 -19.05 -7.08 6.12
CA GLN A 89 -19.54 -5.70 5.97
C GLN A 89 -19.56 -5.23 4.52
N ASN A 90 -18.52 -5.58 3.75
CA ASN A 90 -18.48 -5.33 2.31
C ASN A 90 -19.63 -6.03 1.57
N ILE A 91 -19.90 -7.30 1.87
CA ILE A 91 -21.02 -8.03 1.26
C ILE A 91 -22.36 -7.37 1.57
N ALA A 92 -22.57 -6.91 2.81
CA ALA A 92 -23.76 -6.17 3.19
C ALA A 92 -23.90 -4.84 2.41
N LEU A 93 -22.80 -4.15 2.13
CA LEU A 93 -22.80 -2.93 1.30
C LEU A 93 -23.27 -3.19 -0.14
N TYR A 94 -23.03 -4.39 -0.66
CA TYR A 94 -23.42 -4.77 -2.02
C TYR A 94 -24.89 -5.21 -2.14
N GLU A 95 -25.62 -5.36 -1.03
CA GLU A 95 -26.95 -5.95 -1.02
C GLU A 95 -27.95 -5.15 -1.88
N GLY A 96 -28.70 -5.84 -2.73
CA GLY A 96 -29.72 -5.23 -3.60
C GLY A 96 -29.18 -4.44 -4.79
N ILE A 97 -27.85 -4.38 -5.00
CA ILE A 97 -27.24 -3.68 -6.14
C ILE A 97 -26.87 -4.69 -7.23
N ASP A 98 -27.51 -4.58 -8.40
CA ASP A 98 -27.20 -5.36 -9.59
C ASP A 98 -26.42 -4.52 -10.61
N ASN A 99 -25.10 -4.70 -10.61
CA ASN A 99 -24.16 -4.04 -11.50
C ASN A 99 -22.95 -4.98 -11.74
N PRO A 100 -22.34 -5.01 -12.94
CA PRO A 100 -21.21 -5.90 -13.23
C PRO A 100 -20.04 -5.81 -12.23
N THR A 101 -19.63 -4.60 -11.86
CA THR A 101 -18.56 -4.35 -10.88
C THR A 101 -18.96 -4.91 -9.52
N ILE A 102 -20.14 -4.55 -9.01
CA ILE A 102 -20.61 -5.04 -7.69
C ILE A 102 -20.80 -6.56 -7.66
N ASN A 103 -21.31 -7.15 -8.74
CA ASN A 103 -21.46 -8.60 -8.85
C ASN A 103 -20.10 -9.31 -8.80
N ARG A 104 -19.07 -8.71 -9.42
CA ARG A 104 -17.70 -9.21 -9.34
C ARG A 104 -17.14 -9.09 -7.92
N LEU A 105 -17.25 -7.92 -7.28
CA LEU A 105 -16.80 -7.69 -5.91
C LEU A 105 -17.44 -8.66 -4.91
N ARG A 106 -18.76 -8.86 -5.00
CA ARG A 106 -19.50 -9.81 -4.16
C ARG A 106 -19.01 -11.25 -4.34
N SER A 107 -18.79 -11.67 -5.58
CA SER A 107 -18.28 -13.01 -5.89
C SER A 107 -16.88 -13.23 -5.31
N ASP A 108 -16.02 -12.22 -5.43
CA ASP A 108 -14.65 -12.27 -4.93
C ASP A 108 -14.63 -12.31 -3.39
N ASP A 109 -15.39 -11.44 -2.72
CA ASP A 109 -15.45 -11.39 -1.24
C ASP A 109 -16.05 -12.67 -0.65
N THR A 110 -17.07 -13.26 -1.31
CA THR A 110 -17.61 -14.57 -0.92
C THR A 110 -16.54 -15.67 -1.00
N TYR A 111 -15.69 -15.64 -2.04
CA TYR A 111 -14.58 -16.56 -2.18
C TYR A 111 -13.51 -16.31 -1.11
N PHE A 112 -13.15 -15.05 -0.86
CA PHE A 112 -12.15 -14.68 0.15
C PHE A 112 -12.55 -15.13 1.55
N ILE A 113 -13.81 -14.94 1.95
CA ILE A 113 -14.31 -15.45 3.24
C ILE A 113 -14.09 -16.96 3.37
N ARG A 114 -14.39 -17.72 2.32
CA ARG A 114 -14.19 -19.17 2.32
C ARG A 114 -12.71 -19.54 2.46
N GLU A 115 -11.84 -18.84 1.76
CA GLU A 115 -10.39 -19.07 1.84
C GLU A 115 -9.80 -18.69 3.20
N LEU A 116 -10.27 -17.61 3.81
CA LEU A 116 -9.83 -17.15 5.13
C LEU A 116 -10.31 -18.08 6.25
N ARG A 117 -11.56 -18.57 6.19
CA ARG A 117 -12.09 -19.56 7.15
C ARG A 117 -11.37 -20.92 7.10
N ALA A 118 -10.60 -21.19 6.06
CA ALA A 118 -9.78 -22.39 5.94
C ALA A 118 -8.37 -22.20 6.52
N LEU A 119 -7.99 -20.98 6.93
CA LEU A 119 -6.75 -20.74 7.65
C LEU A 119 -6.90 -21.16 9.10
N ASP A 120 -5.84 -21.75 9.64
CA ASP A 120 -5.69 -22.10 11.05
C ASP A 120 -4.49 -21.28 11.56
N LEU A 121 -4.77 -20.10 12.13
CA LEU A 121 -3.76 -19.15 12.54
C LEU A 121 -3.64 -19.14 14.07
N GLU A 122 -2.46 -19.51 14.55
CA GLU A 122 -2.11 -19.44 15.95
C GLU A 122 -0.84 -18.60 16.10
N GLY A 123 -0.88 -17.58 16.96
CA GLY A 123 0.30 -16.80 17.26
C GLY A 123 -0.01 -15.42 17.83
N GLU A 124 0.95 -14.89 18.59
CA GLU A 124 0.91 -13.51 19.06
C GLU A 124 1.34 -12.52 17.98
N ILE A 125 0.63 -11.41 17.85
CA ILE A 125 1.01 -10.29 17.00
C ILE A 125 2.12 -9.50 17.69
N THR A 126 3.30 -9.43 17.04
CA THR A 126 4.47 -8.72 17.56
C THR A 126 4.78 -7.42 16.82
N ALA A 127 3.97 -7.06 15.81
CA ALA A 127 4.25 -5.97 14.88
C ALA A 127 4.36 -4.57 15.53
N PHE A 128 3.84 -4.40 16.75
CA PHE A 128 3.74 -3.12 17.45
C PHE A 128 4.36 -3.13 18.86
N ASN A 129 5.26 -4.07 19.16
CA ASN A 129 5.79 -4.26 20.52
C ASN A 129 7.07 -3.45 20.84
N ASP A 130 7.53 -2.59 19.92
CA ASP A 130 8.69 -1.71 20.09
C ASP A 130 10.04 -2.42 20.38
N ASN A 131 10.16 -3.71 20.07
CA ASN A 131 11.41 -4.46 20.30
C ASN A 131 12.62 -3.88 19.57
N LYS A 132 12.41 -3.29 18.39
CA LYS A 132 13.42 -2.65 17.53
C LYS A 132 14.56 -3.59 17.11
N THR A 133 14.40 -4.89 17.24
CA THR A 133 15.38 -5.91 16.85
C THR A 133 14.89 -6.71 15.67
N LEU A 134 15.74 -6.89 14.66
CA LEU A 134 15.44 -7.76 13.53
C LEU A 134 15.91 -9.20 13.87
N PRO A 135 15.02 -10.21 13.89
CA PRO A 135 15.41 -11.57 14.25
C PRO A 135 16.49 -12.12 13.33
N GLY A 136 17.56 -12.67 13.93
CA GLY A 136 18.67 -13.27 13.19
C GLY A 136 19.66 -12.27 12.58
N VAL A 137 19.52 -10.97 12.86
CA VAL A 137 20.41 -9.92 12.35
C VAL A 137 20.96 -9.11 13.52
N GLU A 138 22.29 -9.06 13.64
CA GLU A 138 22.97 -8.18 14.59
C GLU A 138 23.32 -6.86 13.91
N LEU A 139 22.83 -5.75 14.45
CA LEU A 139 23.11 -4.40 13.97
C LEU A 139 23.69 -3.56 15.12
N GLU A 140 24.63 -2.67 14.79
CA GLU A 140 25.03 -1.61 15.71
C GLU A 140 23.84 -0.69 16.02
N GLU A 141 23.81 -0.09 17.21
CA GLU A 141 22.70 0.77 17.65
C GLU A 141 22.40 1.92 16.67
N SER A 142 23.45 2.52 16.09
CA SER A 142 23.35 3.55 15.05
C SER A 142 22.66 3.03 13.79
N SER A 143 23.09 1.87 13.28
CA SER A 143 22.53 1.25 12.07
C SER A 143 21.08 0.79 12.29
N LYS A 144 20.79 0.26 13.48
CA LYS A 144 19.43 -0.11 13.90
C LYS A 144 18.50 1.09 13.96
N ALA A 145 18.94 2.20 14.57
CA ALA A 145 18.16 3.42 14.63
C ALA A 145 17.92 4.03 13.24
N ALA A 146 18.95 4.03 12.39
CA ALA A 146 18.85 4.50 11.00
C ALA A 146 17.87 3.65 10.18
N LEU A 147 17.91 2.32 10.33
CA LEU A 147 16.98 1.42 9.67
C LEU A 147 15.54 1.65 10.14
N VAL A 148 15.29 1.77 11.45
CA VAL A 148 13.94 2.05 11.96
C VAL A 148 13.40 3.36 11.42
N PHE A 149 14.24 4.41 11.39
CA PHE A 149 13.85 5.72 10.85
C PHE A 149 13.49 5.62 9.36
N PHE A 150 14.36 5.01 8.56
CA PHE A 150 14.12 4.75 7.14
C PHE A 150 12.80 3.99 6.91
N LEU A 151 12.59 2.87 7.63
CA LEU A 151 11.38 2.07 7.47
C LEU A 151 10.11 2.85 7.82
N MET A 152 10.15 3.70 8.86
CA MET A 152 9.00 4.51 9.24
C MET A 152 8.64 5.57 8.19
N GLU A 153 9.65 6.25 7.64
CA GLU A 153 9.45 7.27 6.60
C GLU A 153 9.02 6.65 5.28
N GLU A 154 9.74 5.65 4.79
CA GLU A 154 9.48 5.03 3.50
C GLU A 154 8.17 4.24 3.48
N THR A 155 7.79 3.55 4.56
CA THR A 155 6.47 2.90 4.63
C THR A 155 5.34 3.92 4.43
N PHE A 156 5.47 5.13 4.99
CA PHE A 156 4.47 6.19 4.81
C PHE A 156 4.54 6.80 3.41
N LYS A 157 5.74 7.08 2.90
CA LYS A 157 5.96 7.60 1.54
C LYS A 157 5.30 6.69 0.51
N GLU A 158 5.56 5.39 0.58
CA GLU A 158 5.02 4.44 -0.40
C GLU A 158 3.49 4.35 -0.36
N TYR A 159 2.90 4.41 0.84
CA TYR A 159 1.44 4.48 0.97
C TYR A 159 0.87 5.78 0.36
N GLU A 160 1.54 6.91 0.57
CA GLU A 160 1.18 8.19 -0.03
C GLU A 160 1.24 8.11 -1.57
N LEU A 161 2.32 7.56 -2.13
CA LEU A 161 2.50 7.38 -3.57
C LEU A 161 1.44 6.46 -4.19
N ILE A 162 1.10 5.34 -3.55
CA ILE A 162 -0.01 4.47 -4.00
C ILE A 162 -1.30 5.27 -4.13
N THR A 163 -1.60 6.12 -3.15
CA THR A 163 -2.81 6.95 -3.13
C THR A 163 -2.78 7.96 -4.30
N ILE A 164 -1.68 8.69 -4.46
CA ILE A 164 -1.53 9.72 -5.49
C ILE A 164 -1.57 9.10 -6.89
N TYR A 165 -0.77 8.07 -7.15
CA TYR A 165 -0.71 7.44 -8.47
C TYR A 165 -2.02 6.75 -8.84
N SER A 166 -2.71 6.12 -7.89
CA SER A 166 -4.05 5.56 -8.13
C SER A 166 -5.04 6.64 -8.55
N TYR A 167 -5.01 7.79 -7.88
CA TYR A 167 -5.89 8.92 -8.20
C TYR A 167 -5.55 9.54 -9.56
N LEU A 168 -4.25 9.79 -9.84
CA LEU A 168 -3.80 10.33 -11.12
C LEU A 168 -4.14 9.41 -12.29
N LYS A 169 -3.94 8.10 -12.13
CA LYS A 169 -4.21 7.09 -13.16
C LYS A 169 -5.66 7.15 -13.66
N VAL A 170 -6.64 7.26 -12.75
CA VAL A 170 -8.06 7.23 -13.15
C VAL A 170 -8.56 8.57 -13.69
N HIS A 171 -7.80 9.65 -13.51
CA HIS A 171 -8.13 11.00 -13.96
C HIS A 171 -7.35 11.45 -15.20
N THR A 172 -6.44 10.63 -15.73
CA THR A 172 -5.76 10.91 -16.99
C THR A 172 -6.37 10.10 -18.14
N ASP A 173 -6.49 10.73 -19.30
CA ASP A 173 -6.84 10.09 -20.58
C ASP A 173 -5.59 9.82 -21.45
N ILE A 174 -4.40 10.19 -20.97
CA ILE A 174 -3.13 10.01 -21.66
C ILE A 174 -2.60 8.61 -21.35
N THR A 175 -2.76 7.66 -22.27
CA THR A 175 -2.38 6.25 -22.09
C THR A 175 -0.96 6.03 -21.57
N ILE A 176 0.02 6.84 -22.01
CA ILE A 176 1.41 6.72 -21.54
C ILE A 176 1.54 7.12 -20.07
N ALA A 177 0.86 8.19 -19.65
CA ALA A 177 0.84 8.63 -18.26
C ALA A 177 0.07 7.61 -17.39
N GLU A 178 -1.08 7.11 -17.87
CA GLU A 178 -1.84 6.05 -17.19
C GLU A 178 -0.96 4.82 -16.93
N SER A 179 -0.21 4.36 -17.94
CA SER A 179 0.69 3.21 -17.80
C SER A 179 1.78 3.48 -16.76
N ALA A 180 2.43 4.65 -16.81
CA ALA A 180 3.47 5.01 -15.85
C ALA A 180 2.94 5.04 -14.41
N PHE A 181 1.78 5.66 -14.17
CA PHE A 181 1.16 5.68 -12.84
C PHE A 181 0.74 4.28 -12.35
N THR A 182 0.37 3.39 -13.27
CA THR A 182 0.06 2.00 -12.94
C THR A 182 1.30 1.26 -12.44
N ASP A 183 2.40 1.37 -13.18
CA ASP A 183 3.66 0.71 -12.85
C ASP A 183 4.23 1.25 -11.53
N LEU A 184 4.24 2.58 -11.36
CA LEU A 184 4.67 3.23 -10.13
C LEU A 184 3.82 2.80 -8.93
N ALA A 185 2.49 2.76 -9.05
CA ALA A 185 1.64 2.30 -7.96
C ALA A 185 1.91 0.84 -7.58
N TYR A 186 2.19 -0.04 -8.54
CA TYR A 186 2.52 -1.43 -8.24
C TYR A 186 3.87 -1.59 -7.56
N ASP A 187 4.88 -0.84 -7.99
CA ASP A 187 6.18 -0.85 -7.35
C ASP A 187 6.09 -0.27 -5.93
N SER A 188 5.31 0.79 -5.71
CA SER A 188 5.06 1.33 -4.37
C SER A 188 4.32 0.33 -3.46
N ILE A 189 3.38 -0.47 -3.98
CA ILE A 189 2.76 -1.56 -3.20
C ILE A 189 3.81 -2.61 -2.80
N TYR A 190 4.71 -2.94 -3.71
CA TYR A 190 5.78 -3.88 -3.42
C TYR A 190 6.74 -3.30 -2.36
N HIS A 191 7.20 -2.06 -2.52
CA HIS A 191 8.05 -1.37 -1.54
C HIS A 191 7.39 -1.26 -0.18
N LEU A 192 6.14 -0.78 -0.12
CA LEU A 192 5.32 -0.73 1.09
C LEU A 192 5.34 -2.08 1.82
N LYS A 193 5.05 -3.17 1.11
CA LYS A 193 5.05 -4.52 1.68
C LYS A 193 6.43 -4.88 2.26
N ARG A 194 7.52 -4.60 1.54
CA ARG A 194 8.88 -4.95 1.97
C ARG A 194 9.32 -4.15 3.20
N PHE A 195 9.05 -2.84 3.23
CA PHE A 195 9.36 -1.99 4.37
C PHE A 195 8.49 -2.35 5.58
N ALA A 196 7.18 -2.53 5.37
CA ALA A 196 6.25 -2.94 6.42
C ALA A 196 6.60 -4.33 6.98
N GLU A 197 7.09 -5.27 6.17
CA GLU A 197 7.58 -6.58 6.62
C GLU A 197 8.76 -6.45 7.59
N LEU A 198 9.75 -5.61 7.26
CA LEU A 198 10.89 -5.37 8.14
C LEU A 198 10.46 -4.65 9.42
N ALA A 199 9.61 -3.63 9.29
CA ALA A 199 9.08 -2.87 10.43
C ALA A 199 8.26 -3.76 11.38
N SER A 200 7.44 -4.67 10.82
CA SER A 200 6.66 -5.67 11.56
C SER A 200 7.56 -6.63 12.34
N LYS A 201 8.60 -7.17 11.70
CA LYS A 201 9.58 -8.06 12.37
C LYS A 201 10.31 -7.36 13.51
N MET A 202 10.55 -6.06 13.37
CA MET A 202 11.19 -5.23 14.39
C MET A 202 10.21 -4.70 15.45
N GLY A 203 8.91 -4.93 15.30
CA GLY A 203 7.88 -4.45 16.23
C GLY A 203 7.61 -2.94 16.17
N VAL A 204 8.00 -2.29 15.07
CA VAL A 204 7.88 -0.82 14.86
C VAL A 204 6.94 -0.46 13.71
N LEU A 205 6.04 -1.38 13.35
CA LEU A 205 5.11 -1.15 12.23
C LEU A 205 4.24 0.08 12.49
N THR A 206 4.15 0.97 11.51
CA THR A 206 3.28 2.15 11.54
C THR A 206 2.10 1.93 10.61
N LEU A 207 0.90 2.31 11.07
CA LEU A 207 -0.30 2.28 10.23
C LEU A 207 -0.38 3.56 9.39
N PRO A 208 -0.98 3.50 8.19
CA PRO A 208 -1.11 4.66 7.32
C PRO A 208 -2.06 5.69 7.93
N ARG A 209 -1.97 6.93 7.42
CA ARG A 209 -2.84 8.05 7.78
C ARG A 209 -3.49 8.63 6.52
N PRO A 210 -4.68 9.25 6.60
CA PRO A 210 -5.30 9.90 5.46
C PRO A 210 -4.36 10.91 4.81
N ILE A 211 -4.29 10.87 3.49
CA ILE A 211 -3.47 11.80 2.71
C ILE A 211 -4.26 13.10 2.49
N PRO A 212 -3.70 14.28 2.76
CA PRO A 212 -4.37 15.55 2.50
C PRO A 212 -4.79 15.67 1.03
N HIS A 213 -6.02 16.13 0.77
CA HIS A 213 -6.62 16.15 -0.58
C HIS A 213 -5.81 17.01 -1.56
N GLU A 214 -5.17 18.07 -1.08
CA GLU A 214 -4.30 18.93 -1.89
C GLU A 214 -3.11 18.20 -2.50
N LYS A 215 -2.69 17.05 -1.93
CA LYS A 215 -1.60 16.23 -2.46
C LYS A 215 -1.98 15.36 -3.64
N TYR A 216 -3.26 15.24 -4.00
CA TYR A 216 -3.68 14.44 -5.16
C TYR A 216 -4.84 15.00 -5.99
N GLU A 217 -5.79 15.76 -5.40
CA GLU A 217 -6.96 16.25 -6.15
C GLU A 217 -6.66 17.49 -7.00
N ASN A 218 -5.79 18.37 -6.50
CA ASN A 218 -5.52 19.68 -7.11
C ASN A 218 -4.02 19.89 -7.36
N ILE A 219 -3.27 18.80 -7.56
CA ILE A 219 -1.85 18.90 -7.85
C ILE A 219 -1.62 19.47 -9.24
N GLY A 220 -0.74 20.46 -9.33
CA GLY A 220 -0.16 20.84 -10.60
C GLY A 220 0.64 19.66 -11.12
N ILE A 221 0.04 18.80 -11.95
CA ILE A 221 0.61 17.50 -12.32
C ILE A 221 2.03 17.62 -12.92
N VAL A 222 2.33 18.72 -13.62
CA VAL A 222 3.67 18.97 -14.17
C VAL A 222 4.68 19.29 -13.07
N GLU A 223 4.31 20.14 -12.12
CA GLU A 223 5.14 20.48 -10.96
C GLU A 223 5.34 19.25 -10.07
N PHE A 224 4.26 18.52 -9.76
CA PHE A 224 4.31 17.26 -9.03
C PHE A 224 5.30 16.26 -9.65
N LEU A 225 5.23 16.03 -10.97
CA LEU A 225 6.13 15.10 -11.65
C LEU A 225 7.59 15.55 -11.59
N LYS A 226 7.87 16.84 -11.72
CA LYS A 226 9.24 17.38 -11.62
C LYS A 226 9.80 17.21 -10.20
N GLU A 227 9.00 17.57 -9.20
CA GLU A 227 9.38 17.42 -7.79
C GLU A 227 9.62 15.95 -7.44
N ASN A 228 8.73 15.04 -7.88
CA ASN A 228 8.87 13.61 -7.59
C ASN A 228 10.08 13.00 -8.32
N ILE A 229 10.45 13.45 -9.53
CA ILE A 229 11.70 13.01 -10.18
C ILE A 229 12.91 13.37 -9.32
N GLU A 230 12.94 14.57 -8.75
CA GLU A 230 14.02 14.99 -7.84
C GLU A 230 14.01 14.16 -6.55
N GLU A 231 12.82 13.89 -5.99
CA GLU A 231 12.64 13.05 -4.80
C GLU A 231 13.16 11.61 -5.00
N GLU A 232 12.92 10.98 -6.16
CA GLU A 232 13.46 9.63 -6.41
C GLU A 232 15.00 9.63 -6.48
N MET A 233 15.60 10.69 -7.03
CA MET A 233 17.07 10.82 -7.04
C MET A 233 17.66 11.03 -5.65
N ASP A 234 16.89 11.62 -4.73
CA ASP A 234 17.31 11.77 -3.34
C ASP A 234 17.07 10.50 -2.53
N ALA A 235 15.97 9.77 -2.77
CA ALA A 235 15.71 8.46 -2.20
C ALA A 235 16.79 7.43 -2.59
N GLU A 236 17.24 7.46 -3.85
CA GLU A 236 18.38 6.67 -4.33
C GLU A 236 19.63 6.89 -3.48
N LYS A 237 20.02 8.15 -3.26
CA LYS A 237 21.20 8.51 -2.47
C LYS A 237 21.06 8.07 -1.02
N GLN A 238 19.87 8.23 -0.43
CA GLN A 238 19.62 7.79 0.94
C GLN A 238 19.78 6.27 1.07
N CYS A 239 19.25 5.50 0.12
CA CYS A 239 19.44 4.06 0.07
C CYS A 239 20.91 3.66 -0.05
N LEU A 240 21.68 4.32 -0.93
CA LEU A 240 23.13 4.07 -1.08
C LEU A 240 23.89 4.34 0.23
N ILE A 241 23.62 5.46 0.89
CA ILE A 241 24.28 5.85 2.14
C ILE A 241 23.95 4.87 3.25
N LEU A 242 22.69 4.43 3.35
CA LEU A 242 22.28 3.45 4.35
C LEU A 242 22.89 2.08 4.06
N ALA A 243 22.92 1.66 2.79
CA ALA A 243 23.50 0.38 2.38
C ALA A 243 24.99 0.26 2.76
N GLU A 244 25.75 1.35 2.67
CA GLU A 244 27.15 1.40 3.08
C GLU A 244 27.32 1.28 4.61
N LYS A 245 26.38 1.82 5.38
CA LYS A 245 26.46 1.94 6.85
C LYS A 245 25.75 0.84 7.63
N ILE A 246 24.86 0.08 6.99
CA ILE A 246 23.96 -0.85 7.69
C ILE A 246 24.72 -2.01 8.34
N GLY A 247 25.90 -2.37 7.83
CA GLY A 247 26.77 -3.38 8.46
C GLY A 247 26.26 -4.82 8.35
N ASN A 248 25.28 -5.07 7.47
CA ASN A 248 24.73 -6.39 7.18
C ASN A 248 24.55 -6.56 5.66
N ASP A 249 25.10 -7.64 5.11
CA ASP A 249 25.16 -7.86 3.66
C ASP A 249 23.78 -7.98 3.02
N ASP A 250 22.88 -8.78 3.61
CA ASP A 250 21.52 -8.99 3.08
C ASP A 250 20.70 -7.68 3.04
N LEU A 251 20.80 -6.88 4.10
CA LEU A 251 20.15 -5.56 4.15
C LEU A 251 20.81 -4.56 3.20
N SER A 252 22.13 -4.62 3.03
CA SER A 252 22.85 -3.80 2.06
C SER A 252 22.40 -4.12 0.63
N GLU A 253 22.33 -5.41 0.27
CA GLU A 253 21.83 -5.85 -1.04
C GLU A 253 20.37 -5.45 -1.28
N PHE A 254 19.53 -5.54 -0.26
CA PHE A 254 18.15 -5.07 -0.32
C PHE A 254 18.07 -3.56 -0.60
N LEU A 255 18.82 -2.73 0.13
CA LEU A 255 18.84 -1.28 -0.07
C LEU A 255 19.41 -0.89 -1.45
N LEU A 256 20.45 -1.59 -1.92
CA LEU A 256 20.98 -1.41 -3.27
C LEU A 256 19.97 -1.84 -4.34
N PHE A 257 19.15 -2.85 -4.07
CA PHE A 257 18.05 -3.24 -4.95
C PHE A 257 17.01 -2.13 -5.05
N ILE A 258 16.53 -1.59 -3.92
CA ILE A 258 15.58 -0.46 -3.89
C ILE A 258 16.16 0.75 -4.61
N SER A 259 17.40 1.15 -4.30
CA SER A 259 18.11 2.25 -4.97
C SER A 259 18.05 2.18 -6.51
N ARG A 260 18.19 0.98 -7.10
CA ARG A 260 18.09 0.82 -8.56
C ARG A 260 16.67 0.97 -9.09
N GLN A 261 15.65 0.65 -8.29
CA GLN A 261 14.24 0.87 -8.64
C GLN A 261 13.93 2.38 -8.65
N GLU A 262 14.38 3.13 -7.64
CA GLU A 262 14.18 4.60 -7.58
C GLU A 262 14.69 5.31 -8.85
N VAL A 263 15.84 4.90 -9.38
CA VAL A 263 16.37 5.43 -10.65
C VAL A 263 15.38 5.21 -11.80
N TYR A 264 14.78 4.01 -11.87
CA TYR A 264 13.81 3.68 -12.92
C TYR A 264 12.46 4.35 -12.69
N HIS A 265 12.06 4.62 -11.45
CA HIS A 265 10.87 5.39 -11.12
C HIS A 265 10.99 6.82 -11.65
N GLY A 266 12.16 7.46 -11.50
CA GLY A 266 12.46 8.73 -12.15
C GLY A 266 12.27 8.70 -13.67
N GLU A 267 12.68 7.62 -14.34
CA GLU A 267 12.45 7.42 -15.78
C GLU A 267 10.96 7.28 -16.13
N LEU A 268 10.16 6.60 -15.31
CA LEU A 268 8.71 6.48 -15.51
C LEU A 268 8.00 7.82 -15.33
N LEU A 269 8.37 8.58 -14.30
CA LEU A 269 7.84 9.92 -14.05
C LEU A 269 8.20 10.87 -15.19
N GLN A 270 9.42 10.80 -15.71
CA GLN A 270 9.84 11.59 -16.87
C GLN A 270 9.03 11.24 -18.12
N ARG A 271 8.76 9.94 -18.38
CA ARG A 271 7.90 9.52 -19.49
C ARG A 271 6.47 10.07 -19.36
N ALA A 272 5.91 10.04 -18.15
CA ALA A 272 4.59 10.63 -17.89
C ALA A 272 4.59 12.14 -18.15
N LEU A 273 5.63 12.84 -17.68
CA LEU A 273 5.80 14.28 -17.86
C LEU A 273 5.89 14.68 -19.33
N ASP A 274 6.69 13.96 -20.12
CA ASP A 274 6.84 14.20 -21.55
C ASP A 274 5.51 13.99 -22.29
N ALA A 275 4.78 12.93 -21.96
CA ALA A 275 3.48 12.63 -22.56
C ALA A 275 2.42 13.71 -22.23
N ILE A 276 2.41 14.18 -20.98
CA ILE A 276 1.51 15.26 -20.54
C ILE A 276 1.85 16.58 -21.25
N ASN A 277 3.13 16.90 -21.40
CA ASN A 277 3.55 18.13 -22.09
C ASN A 277 3.28 18.08 -23.59
N ALA A 278 3.40 16.92 -24.22
CA ALA A 278 3.10 16.74 -25.65
C ALA A 278 1.59 16.82 -25.98
N SER A 279 0.72 16.64 -24.97
CA SER A 279 -0.73 16.65 -25.11
C SER A 279 -1.37 18.02 -24.87
N LYS A 280 -0.57 19.04 -24.53
CA LYS A 280 -0.98 20.44 -24.37
C LYS A 280 -0.82 21.22 -25.67
#